data_AF-A0A8H4SR87-F1
#
_entry.id   AF-A0A8H4SR87-F1
#
_cell.length_a   1.000
_cell.length_b   1.000
_cell.length_c   1.000
_cell.angle_alpha   90.00
_cell.angle_beta   90.00
_cell.angle_gamma   90.00
#
_symmetry.space_group_name_H-M   'P 1'
#
loop_
_entity.id
_entity.type
_entity.pdbx_description
1 polymer ?
#
loop_
_entity_poly.entity_id
_entity_poly.type
_entity_poly.pdbx_seq_one_letter_code
_entity_poly.pdbx_strand_id
1 'polypeptide(L)'
;MKFLGLLNLAALASAVPTPVVKEQSKIIAKRAAITDAADIGYATENGGTTGGAGGATVTVSSLAEFSEAAESEEKQVIYVKGNISGNNKIRVGSDKTIVGAAGATLENIGLYINKQKNVIVRNLVIKNVEAANGDAIGIQKSTNVWVDHCDLSSDFSKDKDFYDGLLDVTHASDWVTVSNTHLHDHHKASLVGHSDSNADEDTGTLHVTYANNHWTNIGSRAPSVRFGFVHVFNNFYEDISVTGVNSRMGA
;
A
#
# COMPACT_ATOMS: atom_id res chain seq x y z
N MET A 1 57.45 -77.22 -22.53
CA MET A 1 56.32 -77.13 -21.59
C MET A 1 56.13 -75.67 -21.22
N LYS A 2 55.03 -75.05 -21.67
CA LYS A 2 54.71 -73.63 -21.44
C LYS A 2 54.13 -73.45 -20.03
N PHE A 3 54.74 -72.58 -19.22
CA PHE A 3 54.14 -72.05 -17.99
C PHE A 3 53.34 -70.78 -18.33
N LEU A 4 52.05 -70.77 -18.03
CA LEU A 4 51.20 -69.57 -18.06
C LEU A 4 51.28 -68.89 -16.68
N GLY A 5 51.78 -67.66 -16.62
CA GLY A 5 51.65 -66.79 -15.45
C GLY A 5 50.43 -65.89 -15.62
N LEU A 6 49.51 -65.92 -14.65
CA LEU A 6 48.40 -64.96 -14.55
C LEU A 6 48.93 -63.59 -14.09
N LEU A 7 48.68 -62.55 -14.88
CA LEU A 7 48.81 -61.15 -14.45
C LEU A 7 47.50 -60.70 -13.81
N ASN A 8 47.54 -60.32 -12.53
CA ASN A 8 46.44 -59.61 -11.86
C ASN A 8 46.47 -58.13 -12.25
N LEU A 9 45.41 -57.62 -12.88
CA LEU A 9 45.20 -56.20 -13.16
C LEU A 9 44.41 -55.59 -11.98
N ALA A 10 45.08 -54.84 -11.10
CA ALA A 10 44.41 -54.05 -10.07
C ALA A 10 44.01 -52.69 -10.67
N ALA A 11 42.70 -52.43 -10.79
CA ALA A 11 42.18 -51.12 -11.17
C ALA A 11 42.24 -50.18 -9.96
N LEU A 12 43.06 -49.12 -10.04
CA LEU A 12 43.06 -48.01 -9.09
C LEU A 12 41.89 -47.08 -9.43
N ALA A 13 40.83 -47.11 -8.62
CA ALA A 13 39.77 -46.11 -8.68
C ALA A 13 40.26 -44.82 -8.01
N SER A 14 40.50 -43.77 -8.79
CA SER A 14 40.75 -42.43 -8.25
C SER A 14 39.40 -41.77 -7.91
N ALA A 15 39.06 -41.70 -6.63
CA ALA A 15 37.94 -40.88 -6.18
C ALA A 15 38.35 -39.41 -6.25
N VAL A 16 37.86 -38.68 -7.26
CA VAL A 16 37.97 -37.23 -7.30
C VAL A 16 36.80 -36.67 -6.47
N PRO A 17 37.05 -35.86 -5.42
CA PRO A 17 35.96 -35.25 -4.67
C PRO A 17 35.18 -34.31 -5.58
N THR A 18 33.87 -34.52 -5.69
CA THR A 18 32.97 -33.63 -6.41
C THR A 18 33.08 -32.23 -5.80
N PRO A 19 33.27 -31.17 -6.59
CA PRO A 19 33.35 -29.82 -6.04
C PRO A 19 32.02 -29.47 -5.38
N VAL A 20 32.09 -29.05 -4.12
CA VAL A 20 30.93 -28.48 -3.42
C VAL A 20 30.62 -27.15 -4.09
N VAL A 21 29.56 -27.12 -4.89
CA VAL A 21 28.98 -25.87 -5.37
C VAL A 21 28.45 -25.16 -4.13
N LYS A 22 29.11 -24.06 -3.73
CA LYS A 22 28.54 -23.14 -2.74
C LYS A 22 27.26 -22.59 -3.37
N GLU A 23 26.10 -23.06 -2.93
CA GLU A 23 24.85 -22.38 -3.23
C GLU A 23 25.02 -20.93 -2.79
N GLN A 24 25.01 -20.00 -3.76
CA GLN A 24 24.71 -18.63 -3.46
C GLN A 24 23.34 -18.65 -2.80
N SER A 25 23.31 -18.38 -1.50
CA SER A 25 22.08 -18.21 -0.74
C SER A 25 21.18 -17.31 -1.58
N LYS A 26 20.10 -17.88 -2.16
CA LYS A 26 19.02 -17.07 -2.71
C LYS A 26 18.69 -16.08 -1.60
N ILE A 27 18.84 -14.79 -1.88
CA ILE A 27 18.34 -13.74 -1.00
C ILE A 27 16.83 -13.97 -1.00
N ILE A 28 16.35 -14.77 -0.06
CA ILE A 28 14.93 -14.94 0.17
C ILE A 28 14.52 -13.58 0.70
N ALA A 29 13.81 -12.81 -0.13
CA ALA A 29 13.21 -11.56 0.30
C ALA A 29 12.45 -11.85 1.62
N LYS A 30 12.79 -11.10 2.67
CA LYS A 30 12.11 -11.21 3.97
C LYS A 30 10.61 -11.07 3.69
N ARG A 31 9.79 -12.02 4.17
CA ARG A 31 8.33 -11.85 4.11
C ARG A 31 7.97 -10.63 4.94
N ALA A 32 7.15 -9.73 4.37
CA ALA A 32 6.70 -8.54 5.08
C ALA A 32 6.01 -8.95 6.40
N ALA A 33 6.49 -8.42 7.52
CA ALA A 33 5.92 -8.61 8.84
C ALA A 33 4.80 -7.59 9.07
N ILE A 34 3.74 -7.97 9.77
CA ILE A 34 2.61 -7.08 10.12
C ILE A 34 3.01 -5.86 10.98
N THR A 35 4.27 -5.81 11.41
CA THR A 35 4.85 -4.72 12.21
C THR A 35 5.94 -3.95 11.46
N ASP A 36 6.16 -4.21 10.16
CA ASP A 36 7.15 -3.46 9.40
C ASP A 36 6.76 -1.98 9.33
N ALA A 37 7.77 -1.12 9.48
CA ALA A 37 7.65 0.33 9.29
C ALA A 37 7.82 0.68 7.81
N ALA A 38 7.38 1.89 7.44
CA ALA A 38 7.68 2.44 6.12
C ALA A 38 9.20 2.48 5.90
N ASP A 39 9.62 2.05 4.72
CA ASP A 39 11.04 1.95 4.32
C ASP A 39 11.36 2.72 3.03
N ILE A 40 10.37 3.41 2.47
CA ILE A 40 10.48 4.18 1.23
C ILE A 40 9.67 5.48 1.29
N GLY A 41 10.16 6.50 0.59
CA GLY A 41 9.43 7.75 0.38
C GLY A 41 9.28 8.62 1.62
N TYR A 42 8.46 9.67 1.48
CA TYR A 42 8.25 10.68 2.52
C TYR A 42 7.65 10.14 3.82
N ALA A 43 7.02 8.96 3.83
CA ALA A 43 6.53 8.35 5.06
C ALA A 43 7.66 7.89 6.00
N THR A 44 8.91 7.82 5.51
CA THR A 44 10.12 7.54 6.31
C THR A 44 10.69 8.76 7.01
N GLU A 45 10.32 9.95 6.53
CA GLU A 45 10.76 11.23 7.07
C GLU A 45 9.93 11.63 8.30
N ASN A 46 10.26 12.76 8.93
CA ASN A 46 9.55 13.28 10.11
C ASN A 46 9.41 12.25 11.26
N GLY A 47 10.44 11.44 11.49
CA GLY A 47 10.44 10.39 12.51
C GLY A 47 9.89 9.03 12.05
N GLY A 48 9.44 8.93 10.80
CA GLY A 48 9.01 7.68 10.17
C GLY A 48 7.61 7.22 10.54
N THR A 49 7.15 6.16 9.85
CA THR A 49 5.81 5.58 10.02
C THR A 49 5.92 4.13 10.47
N THR A 50 5.51 3.85 11.71
CA THR A 50 5.57 2.52 12.35
C THR A 50 4.18 1.91 12.61
N GLY A 51 3.12 2.68 12.40
CA GLY A 51 1.75 2.28 12.65
C GLY A 51 1.55 1.77 14.08
N GLY A 52 0.89 0.63 14.19
CA GLY A 52 0.57 -0.08 15.43
C GLY A 52 1.71 -0.90 16.03
N ALA A 53 2.93 -0.87 15.47
CA ALA A 53 4.04 -1.69 15.97
C ALA A 53 4.33 -1.40 17.47
N GLY A 54 4.44 -2.48 18.27
CA GLY A 54 4.56 -2.41 19.73
C GLY A 54 3.23 -2.32 20.49
N GLY A 55 2.12 -2.17 19.78
CA GLY A 55 0.76 -2.27 20.32
C GLY A 55 0.19 -3.69 20.30
N ALA A 56 -1.05 -3.84 20.78
CA ALA A 56 -1.76 -5.12 20.73
C ALA A 56 -2.12 -5.48 19.28
N THR A 57 -2.11 -6.77 18.95
CA THR A 57 -2.66 -7.27 17.69
C THR A 57 -4.08 -7.77 17.91
N VAL A 58 -5.05 -7.19 17.21
CA VAL A 58 -6.45 -7.60 17.23
C VAL A 58 -6.81 -8.18 15.86
N THR A 59 -7.55 -9.30 15.85
CA THR A 59 -8.06 -9.88 14.61
C THR A 59 -9.54 -9.54 14.46
N VAL A 60 -9.92 -9.02 13.30
CA VAL A 60 -11.31 -8.60 13.02
C VAL A 60 -11.82 -9.29 11.77
N SER A 61 -13.11 -9.60 11.76
CA SER A 61 -13.78 -10.28 10.63
C SER A 61 -15.20 -9.78 10.38
N SER A 62 -15.63 -8.74 11.11
CA SER A 62 -16.93 -8.10 10.94
C SER A 62 -16.80 -6.58 10.97
N LEU A 63 -17.81 -5.89 10.45
CA LEU A 63 -17.85 -4.42 10.41
C LEU A 63 -17.80 -3.80 11.81
N ALA A 64 -18.47 -4.42 12.80
CA ALA A 64 -18.50 -3.92 14.17
C ALA A 64 -17.11 -4.01 14.81
N GLU A 65 -16.47 -5.18 14.73
CA GLU A 65 -15.10 -5.39 15.25
C GLU A 65 -14.08 -4.47 14.57
N PHE A 66 -14.20 -4.31 13.25
CA PHE A 66 -13.29 -3.46 12.49
C PHE A 66 -13.45 -1.98 12.87
N SER A 67 -14.69 -1.47 12.92
CA SER A 67 -14.98 -0.10 13.32
C SER A 67 -14.46 0.19 14.73
N GLU A 68 -14.73 -0.70 15.69
CA GLU A 68 -14.29 -0.55 17.08
C GLU A 68 -12.76 -0.47 17.19
N ALA A 69 -12.04 -1.37 16.52
CA ALA A 69 -10.59 -1.37 16.53
C ALA A 69 -10.00 -0.14 15.82
N ALA A 70 -10.54 0.23 14.66
CA ALA A 70 -10.03 1.36 13.86
C ALA A 70 -10.22 2.71 14.57
N GLU A 71 -11.35 2.88 15.27
CA GLU A 71 -11.70 4.11 15.99
C GLU A 71 -11.10 4.20 17.40
N SER A 72 -10.52 3.11 17.90
CA SER A 72 -9.86 3.07 19.21
C SER A 72 -8.71 4.08 19.32
N GLU A 73 -8.50 4.61 20.52
CA GLU A 73 -7.31 5.44 20.84
C GLU A 73 -6.06 4.58 21.08
N GLU A 74 -6.21 3.27 21.26
CA GLU A 74 -5.10 2.36 21.57
C GLU A 74 -4.18 2.14 20.38
N LYS A 75 -2.86 2.11 20.62
CA LYS A 75 -1.90 1.70 19.59
C LYS A 75 -2.11 0.22 19.24
N GLN A 76 -2.42 -0.09 17.98
CA GLN A 76 -2.87 -1.44 17.61
C GLN A 76 -2.51 -1.84 16.17
N VAL A 77 -2.20 -3.13 16.01
CA VAL A 77 -2.18 -3.83 14.73
C VAL A 77 -3.55 -4.51 14.54
N ILE A 78 -4.31 -4.07 13.56
CA ILE A 78 -5.63 -4.57 13.20
C ILE A 78 -5.46 -5.54 12.03
N TYR A 79 -5.56 -6.83 12.31
CA TYR A 79 -5.44 -7.90 11.33
C TYR A 79 -6.82 -8.29 10.78
N VAL A 80 -7.12 -7.89 9.55
CA VAL A 80 -8.43 -8.07 8.91
C VAL A 80 -8.50 -9.43 8.23
N LYS A 81 -9.57 -10.20 8.47
CA LYS A 81 -9.83 -11.49 7.81
C LYS A 81 -11.14 -11.48 7.03
N GLY A 82 -11.09 -12.06 5.83
CA GLY A 82 -12.28 -12.29 5.01
C GLY A 82 -12.80 -11.02 4.36
N ASN A 83 -14.06 -11.08 3.93
CA ASN A 83 -14.75 -9.94 3.34
C ASN A 83 -15.59 -9.24 4.41
N ILE A 84 -15.37 -7.94 4.59
CA ILE A 84 -16.20 -7.07 5.42
C ILE A 84 -16.88 -6.07 4.48
N SER A 85 -18.19 -6.16 4.38
CA SER A 85 -19.00 -5.25 3.57
C SER A 85 -19.82 -4.32 4.45
N GLY A 86 -20.03 -3.08 4.01
CA GLY A 86 -20.82 -2.10 4.75
C GLY A 86 -21.34 -0.97 3.88
N ASN A 87 -21.74 0.12 4.53
CA ASN A 87 -22.06 1.40 3.90
C ASN A 87 -21.59 2.49 4.86
N ASN A 88 -20.28 2.51 5.09
CA ASN A 88 -19.67 3.22 6.21
C ASN A 88 -18.44 3.99 5.78
N LYS A 89 -18.31 5.20 6.33
CA LYS A 89 -17.04 5.92 6.41
C LYS A 89 -16.46 5.72 7.80
N ILE A 90 -15.46 4.86 7.93
CA ILE A 90 -14.85 4.50 9.22
C ILE A 90 -13.73 5.47 9.53
N ARG A 91 -13.75 6.05 10.74
CA ARG A 91 -12.62 6.84 11.22
C ARG A 91 -11.49 5.90 11.60
N VAL A 92 -10.29 6.20 11.14
CA VAL A 92 -9.08 5.51 11.57
C VAL A 92 -8.34 6.44 12.51
N GLY A 93 -8.05 6.00 13.73
CA GLY A 93 -7.26 6.75 14.72
C GLY A 93 -5.75 6.70 14.45
N SER A 94 -5.00 7.44 15.27
CA SER A 94 -3.53 7.41 15.23
C SER A 94 -2.96 6.08 15.69
N ASP A 95 -1.70 5.82 15.33
CA ASP A 95 -0.92 4.67 15.79
C ASP A 95 -1.56 3.31 15.43
N LYS A 96 -2.06 3.21 14.19
CA LYS A 96 -2.72 2.01 13.65
C LYS A 96 -1.90 1.38 12.54
N THR A 97 -1.82 0.05 12.55
CA THR A 97 -1.54 -0.73 11.34
C THR A 97 -2.78 -1.51 11.01
N ILE A 98 -3.47 -1.17 9.93
CA ILE A 98 -4.55 -1.98 9.37
C ILE A 98 -3.95 -2.85 8.29
N VAL A 99 -3.94 -4.16 8.50
CA VAL A 99 -3.33 -5.11 7.57
C VAL A 99 -4.26 -6.28 7.28
N GLY A 100 -4.48 -6.57 6.01
CA GLY A 100 -5.30 -7.69 5.58
C GLY A 100 -4.56 -9.04 5.64
N ALA A 101 -5.30 -10.10 5.92
CA ALA A 101 -4.94 -11.45 5.51
C ALA A 101 -5.00 -11.57 3.96
N ALA A 102 -4.48 -12.67 3.40
CA ALA A 102 -4.59 -12.91 1.96
C ALA A 102 -6.06 -12.84 1.50
N GLY A 103 -6.35 -11.94 0.56
CA GLY A 103 -7.70 -11.71 0.03
C GLY A 103 -8.66 -10.96 0.96
N ALA A 104 -8.18 -10.37 2.07
CA ALA A 104 -9.03 -9.56 2.93
C ALA A 104 -9.57 -8.35 2.17
N THR A 105 -10.88 -8.16 2.25
CA THR A 105 -11.62 -7.18 1.44
C THR A 105 -12.47 -6.28 2.33
N LEU A 106 -12.46 -4.99 2.04
CA LEU A 106 -13.43 -4.00 2.51
C LEU A 106 -14.29 -3.56 1.33
N GLU A 107 -15.58 -3.87 1.37
CA GLU A 107 -16.53 -3.55 0.29
C GLU A 107 -17.50 -2.46 0.72
N ASN A 108 -17.51 -1.36 -0.03
CA ASN A 108 -18.26 -0.13 0.26
C ASN A 108 -18.03 0.44 1.67
N ILE A 109 -16.76 0.40 2.10
CA ILE A 109 -16.29 0.97 3.36
C ILE A 109 -15.10 1.87 3.05
N GLY A 110 -15.23 3.17 3.33
CA GLY A 110 -14.16 4.15 3.17
C GLY A 110 -13.35 4.31 4.46
N LEU A 111 -12.03 4.41 4.35
CA LEU A 111 -11.13 4.68 5.47
C LEU A 111 -10.85 6.18 5.57
N TYR A 112 -11.26 6.80 6.66
CA TYR A 112 -11.13 8.24 6.89
C TYR A 112 -10.09 8.54 7.96
N ILE A 113 -8.87 8.84 7.51
CA ILE A 113 -7.71 9.20 8.34
C ILE A 113 -7.67 10.72 8.42
N ASN A 114 -8.34 11.29 9.43
CA ASN A 114 -8.48 12.74 9.59
C ASN A 114 -7.89 13.24 10.91
N LYS A 115 -6.96 14.19 10.86
CA LYS A 115 -6.23 14.75 12.01
C LYS A 115 -5.50 13.66 12.81
N GLN A 116 -4.94 12.69 12.12
CA GLN A 116 -4.22 11.58 12.73
C GLN A 116 -2.75 11.55 12.34
N LYS A 117 -2.00 10.67 12.98
CA LYS A 117 -0.61 10.42 12.63
C LYS A 117 -0.22 8.96 12.78
N ASN A 118 0.86 8.58 12.11
CA ASN A 118 1.48 7.27 12.24
C ASN A 118 0.50 6.12 11.92
N VAL A 119 0.03 6.08 10.68
CA VAL A 119 -0.96 5.08 10.21
C VAL A 119 -0.39 4.28 9.04
N ILE A 120 -0.56 2.96 9.09
CA ILE A 120 -0.25 2.04 7.99
C ILE A 120 -1.53 1.35 7.53
N VAL A 121 -1.82 1.36 6.23
CA VAL A 121 -2.87 0.56 5.59
C VAL A 121 -2.20 -0.38 4.60
N ARG A 122 -2.36 -1.70 4.75
CA ARG A 122 -1.59 -2.66 3.97
C ARG A 122 -2.32 -3.95 3.59
N ASN A 123 -2.03 -4.49 2.40
CA ASN A 123 -2.50 -5.81 1.96
C ASN A 123 -4.03 -5.97 2.05
N LEU A 124 -4.76 -4.94 1.62
CA LEU A 124 -6.22 -4.91 1.60
C LEU A 124 -6.73 -4.67 0.18
N VAL A 125 -7.80 -5.38 -0.17
CA VAL A 125 -8.68 -4.99 -1.28
C VAL A 125 -9.72 -4.02 -0.73
N ILE A 126 -9.83 -2.81 -1.26
CA ILE A 126 -10.88 -1.85 -0.89
C ILE A 126 -11.60 -1.44 -2.17
N LYS A 127 -12.89 -1.76 -2.26
CA LYS A 127 -13.62 -1.59 -3.52
C LYS A 127 -15.03 -1.05 -3.36
N ASN A 128 -15.53 -0.43 -4.44
CA ASN A 128 -16.90 0.04 -4.59
C ASN A 128 -17.36 0.98 -3.46
N VAL A 129 -16.47 1.88 -3.01
CA VAL A 129 -16.79 2.87 -1.98
C VAL A 129 -17.60 4.01 -2.60
N GLU A 130 -18.91 3.99 -2.36
CA GLU A 130 -19.82 5.04 -2.81
C GLU A 130 -19.42 6.39 -2.21
N ALA A 131 -19.60 7.48 -2.95
CA ALA A 131 -19.17 8.82 -2.56
C ALA A 131 -19.72 9.27 -1.18
N ALA A 132 -20.88 8.75 -0.77
CA ALA A 132 -21.44 9.01 0.57
C ALA A 132 -20.52 8.51 1.72
N ASN A 133 -19.71 7.48 1.45
CA ASN A 133 -18.73 6.90 2.36
C ASN A 133 -17.33 7.51 2.21
N GLY A 134 -17.17 8.53 1.36
CA GLY A 134 -15.91 9.18 1.05
C GLY A 134 -15.10 8.42 0.01
N ASP A 135 -13.78 8.50 0.11
CA ASP A 135 -12.84 7.77 -0.73
C ASP A 135 -12.59 6.37 -0.18
N ALA A 136 -11.99 5.48 -0.98
CA ALA A 136 -11.52 4.21 -0.45
C ALA A 136 -10.52 4.43 0.70
N ILE A 137 -9.59 5.39 0.54
CA ILE A 137 -8.70 5.89 1.59
C ILE A 137 -8.60 7.41 1.50
N GLY A 138 -9.28 8.12 2.39
CA GLY A 138 -9.21 9.59 2.50
C GLY A 138 -8.27 10.01 3.63
N ILE A 139 -7.18 10.71 3.29
CA ILE A 139 -6.16 11.22 4.22
C ILE A 139 -6.30 12.74 4.28
N GLN A 140 -6.70 13.26 5.44
CA GLN A 140 -6.95 14.68 5.65
C GLN A 140 -6.22 15.18 6.89
N LYS A 141 -5.48 16.29 6.79
CA LYS A 141 -4.77 16.91 7.92
C LYS A 141 -3.98 15.92 8.77
N SER A 142 -3.39 14.92 8.12
CA SER A 142 -2.74 13.80 8.79
C SER A 142 -1.29 13.67 8.36
N THR A 143 -0.45 13.12 9.24
CA THR A 143 1.00 13.03 9.01
C THR A 143 1.52 11.61 9.16
N ASN A 144 2.56 11.24 8.42
CA ASN A 144 3.21 9.94 8.52
C ASN A 144 2.20 8.81 8.28
N VAL A 145 1.74 8.72 7.02
CA VAL A 145 0.80 7.69 6.57
C VAL A 145 1.43 6.87 5.45
N TRP A 146 1.35 5.55 5.56
CA TRP A 146 1.86 4.62 4.57
C TRP A 146 0.75 3.69 4.08
N VAL A 147 0.43 3.78 2.79
CA VAL A 147 -0.46 2.87 2.09
C VAL A 147 0.39 1.94 1.24
N ASP A 148 0.31 0.64 1.47
CA ASP A 148 1.21 -0.32 0.83
C ASP A 148 0.53 -1.63 0.40
N HIS A 149 0.87 -2.18 -0.77
CA HIS A 149 0.30 -3.45 -1.24
C HIS A 149 -1.24 -3.52 -1.18
N CYS A 150 -1.93 -2.40 -1.39
CA CYS A 150 -3.39 -2.38 -1.47
C CYS A 150 -3.87 -2.62 -2.90
N ASP A 151 -5.12 -3.01 -3.05
CA ASP A 151 -5.85 -3.07 -4.32
C ASP A 151 -7.10 -2.21 -4.16
N LEU A 152 -7.17 -1.12 -4.92
CA LEU A 152 -8.18 -0.07 -4.78
C LEU A 152 -8.95 0.06 -6.10
N SER A 153 -10.26 -0.17 -6.07
CA SER A 153 -11.05 -0.19 -7.30
C SER A 153 -12.51 0.17 -7.15
N SER A 154 -13.17 0.38 -8.30
CA SER A 154 -14.61 0.47 -8.41
C SER A 154 -15.05 -0.17 -9.74
N ASP A 155 -15.86 0.55 -10.53
CA ASP A 155 -16.19 0.22 -11.91
C ASP A 155 -16.57 1.48 -12.70
N PHE A 156 -16.76 1.32 -14.03
CA PHE A 156 -17.26 2.35 -14.94
C PHE A 156 -18.76 2.19 -15.26
N SER A 157 -19.49 1.34 -14.54
CA SER A 157 -20.92 1.11 -14.77
C SER A 157 -21.79 2.29 -14.31
N LYS A 158 -21.21 3.17 -13.50
CA LYS A 158 -21.84 4.38 -12.95
C LYS A 158 -21.16 5.64 -13.48
N ASP A 159 -21.84 6.77 -13.34
CA ASP A 159 -21.23 8.06 -13.65
C ASP A 159 -20.06 8.36 -12.70
N LYS A 160 -19.21 9.28 -13.13
CA LYS A 160 -17.94 9.60 -12.44
C LYS A 160 -18.09 10.12 -11.02
N ASP A 161 -19.29 10.51 -10.57
CA ASP A 161 -19.52 11.08 -9.24
C ASP A 161 -20.36 10.14 -8.34
N PHE A 162 -20.72 8.95 -8.81
CA PHE A 162 -21.30 7.90 -7.97
C PHE A 162 -20.28 7.38 -6.94
N TYR A 163 -19.04 7.17 -7.41
CA TYR A 163 -17.86 6.96 -6.56
C TYR A 163 -17.07 8.29 -6.51
N ASP A 164 -16.37 8.56 -5.40
CA ASP A 164 -15.50 9.76 -5.33
C ASP A 164 -14.05 9.46 -5.71
N GLY A 165 -13.08 9.54 -4.80
CA GLY A 165 -11.69 9.14 -5.04
C GLY A 165 -11.39 7.70 -4.60
N LEU A 166 -10.29 7.12 -5.12
CA LEU A 166 -9.71 5.92 -4.49
C LEU A 166 -8.84 6.33 -3.31
N LEU A 167 -7.87 7.22 -3.54
CA LEU A 167 -6.90 7.62 -2.51
C LEU A 167 -6.61 9.12 -2.59
N ASP A 168 -7.15 9.89 -1.66
CA ASP A 168 -6.97 11.34 -1.64
C ASP A 168 -6.14 11.80 -0.43
N VAL A 169 -5.21 12.72 -0.67
CA VAL A 169 -4.32 13.33 0.33
C VAL A 169 -4.55 14.85 0.31
N THR A 170 -5.24 15.36 1.32
CA THR A 170 -5.76 16.75 1.29
C THR A 170 -5.60 17.44 2.65
N HIS A 171 -5.91 18.74 2.70
CA HIS A 171 -5.93 19.56 3.92
C HIS A 171 -4.60 19.52 4.69
N ALA A 172 -3.51 19.96 4.07
CA ALA A 172 -2.18 19.98 4.68
C ALA A 172 -1.74 18.63 5.28
N SER A 173 -2.24 17.51 4.75
CA SER A 173 -1.65 16.20 5.06
C SER A 173 -0.20 16.19 4.60
N ASP A 174 0.66 15.44 5.29
CA ASP A 174 2.08 15.48 5.00
C ASP A 174 2.79 14.17 5.31
N TRP A 175 3.97 13.96 4.74
CA TRP A 175 4.78 12.77 4.98
C TRP A 175 4.02 11.47 4.64
N VAL A 176 3.49 11.40 3.42
CA VAL A 176 2.68 10.29 2.94
C VAL A 176 3.43 9.47 1.90
N THR A 177 3.26 8.14 1.93
CA THR A 177 3.75 7.27 0.87
C THR A 177 2.68 6.27 0.48
N VAL A 178 2.51 6.09 -0.84
CA VAL A 178 1.70 5.07 -1.48
C VAL A 178 2.64 4.19 -2.28
N SER A 179 2.79 2.93 -1.89
CA SER A 179 3.70 1.99 -2.56
C SER A 179 3.08 0.65 -2.90
N ASN A 180 3.57 0.03 -3.97
CA ASN A 180 3.19 -1.34 -4.38
C ASN A 180 1.68 -1.56 -4.47
N THR A 181 0.90 -0.50 -4.67
CA THR A 181 -0.57 -0.50 -4.63
C THR A 181 -1.11 -0.53 -6.05
N HIS A 182 -2.19 -1.26 -6.27
CA HIS A 182 -2.91 -1.31 -7.53
C HIS A 182 -4.13 -0.40 -7.47
N LEU A 183 -4.18 0.65 -8.28
CA LEU A 183 -5.32 1.54 -8.41
C LEU A 183 -5.94 1.32 -9.79
N HIS A 184 -7.18 0.84 -9.85
CA HIS A 184 -7.75 0.45 -11.12
C HIS A 184 -9.28 0.58 -11.21
N ASP A 185 -9.79 0.53 -12.44
CA ASP A 185 -11.22 0.52 -12.74
C ASP A 185 -11.99 1.66 -12.06
N HIS A 186 -11.52 2.90 -12.26
CA HIS A 186 -12.05 4.05 -11.53
C HIS A 186 -11.92 5.39 -12.28
N HIS A 187 -12.88 6.29 -12.07
CA HIS A 187 -12.93 7.58 -12.77
C HIS A 187 -11.93 8.62 -12.25
N LYS A 188 -11.76 8.77 -10.93
CA LYS A 188 -10.98 9.83 -10.26
C LYS A 188 -9.99 9.22 -9.26
N ALA A 189 -8.84 8.70 -9.70
CA ALA A 189 -8.04 7.81 -8.85
C ALA A 189 -7.46 8.46 -7.58
N SER A 190 -6.60 9.47 -7.69
CA SER A 190 -5.90 10.04 -6.53
C SER A 190 -5.68 11.55 -6.65
N LEU A 191 -6.22 12.31 -5.69
CA LEU A 191 -6.05 13.76 -5.57
C LEU A 191 -5.08 14.12 -4.44
N VAL A 192 -4.14 15.01 -4.75
CA VAL A 192 -3.28 15.69 -3.77
C VAL A 192 -3.60 17.18 -3.79
N GLY A 193 -4.16 17.70 -2.69
CA GLY A 193 -4.63 19.09 -2.60
C GLY A 193 -6.00 19.31 -3.27
N HIS A 194 -7.03 19.56 -2.45
CA HIS A 194 -8.43 19.45 -2.89
C HIS A 194 -8.96 20.65 -3.68
N SER A 195 -8.48 21.86 -3.40
CA SER A 195 -9.03 23.11 -3.95
C SER A 195 -7.94 24.07 -4.40
N ASP A 196 -8.17 24.78 -5.51
CA ASP A 196 -7.27 25.83 -6.01
C ASP A 196 -7.21 27.05 -5.05
N SER A 197 -8.19 27.21 -4.15
CA SER A 197 -8.27 28.30 -3.18
C SER A 197 -7.76 27.93 -1.78
N ASN A 198 -7.07 26.78 -1.62
CA ASN A 198 -6.59 26.29 -0.33
C ASN A 198 -5.09 26.52 -0.09
N ALA A 199 -4.49 27.47 -0.83
CA ALA A 199 -3.05 27.74 -0.77
C ALA A 199 -2.55 28.04 0.65
N ASP A 200 -3.35 28.76 1.46
CA ASP A 200 -2.98 29.14 2.83
C ASP A 200 -2.79 27.92 3.76
N GLU A 201 -3.52 26.83 3.52
CA GLU A 201 -3.39 25.58 4.28
C GLU A 201 -2.34 24.66 3.62
N ASP A 202 -2.39 24.49 2.31
CA ASP A 202 -1.64 23.42 1.62
C ASP A 202 -0.19 23.80 1.25
N THR A 203 0.15 25.10 1.12
CA THR A 203 1.50 25.52 0.69
C THR A 203 2.56 25.12 1.72
N GLY A 204 3.61 24.41 1.26
CA GLY A 204 4.70 23.95 2.13
C GLY A 204 4.44 22.59 2.79
N THR A 205 3.32 21.93 2.47
CA THR A 205 2.94 20.60 2.97
C THR A 205 2.68 19.65 1.79
N LEU A 206 1.92 18.56 1.98
CA LEU A 206 1.58 17.59 0.94
C LEU A 206 2.83 16.94 0.30
N HIS A 207 3.81 16.54 1.11
CA HIS A 207 4.90 15.68 0.67
C HIS A 207 4.37 14.26 0.50
N VAL A 208 4.19 13.83 -0.75
CA VAL A 208 3.62 12.52 -1.09
C VAL A 208 4.56 11.76 -2.02
N THR A 209 4.83 10.49 -1.70
CA THR A 209 5.54 9.58 -2.60
C THR A 209 4.58 8.56 -3.20
N TYR A 210 4.64 8.37 -4.52
CA TYR A 210 4.03 7.24 -5.22
C TYR A 210 5.15 6.38 -5.82
N ALA A 211 5.33 5.15 -5.31
CA ALA A 211 6.41 4.26 -5.72
C ALA A 211 5.91 2.85 -6.08
N ASN A 212 6.34 2.31 -7.22
CA ASN A 212 6.05 0.91 -7.61
C ASN A 212 4.55 0.57 -7.69
N ASN A 213 3.67 1.56 -7.87
CA ASN A 213 2.24 1.31 -7.97
C ASN A 213 1.87 0.90 -9.40
N HIS A 214 0.77 0.16 -9.52
CA HIS A 214 0.16 -0.17 -10.80
C HIS A 214 -1.13 0.64 -10.96
N TRP A 215 -1.27 1.32 -12.08
CA TRP A 215 -2.43 2.16 -12.40
C TRP A 215 -3.04 1.65 -13.70
N THR A 216 -4.23 1.07 -13.65
CA THR A 216 -4.83 0.42 -14.83
C THR A 216 -6.28 0.83 -15.02
N ASN A 217 -6.66 1.16 -16.25
CA ASN A 217 -8.04 1.52 -16.58
C ASN A 217 -8.58 2.65 -15.67
N ILE A 218 -7.87 3.78 -15.68
CA ILE A 218 -8.21 4.95 -14.87
C ILE A 218 -8.72 6.07 -15.77
N GLY A 219 -9.75 6.78 -15.31
CA GLY A 219 -10.22 8.02 -15.91
C GLY A 219 -9.14 9.12 -15.84
N SER A 220 -9.00 9.70 -14.65
CA SER A 220 -8.14 10.85 -14.37
C SER A 220 -7.50 10.77 -13.00
N ARG A 221 -6.64 11.75 -12.69
CA ARG A 221 -6.00 11.94 -11.38
C ARG A 221 -5.05 10.78 -11.04
N ALA A 222 -3.97 10.60 -11.82
CA ALA A 222 -2.99 9.53 -11.57
C ALA A 222 -1.55 10.03 -11.28
N PRO A 223 -1.30 10.84 -10.24
CA PRO A 223 -2.24 11.62 -9.42
C PRO A 223 -2.52 13.02 -10.00
N SER A 224 -3.55 13.71 -9.50
CA SER A 224 -3.75 15.16 -9.72
C SER A 224 -3.25 15.93 -8.50
N VAL A 225 -2.35 16.90 -8.70
CA VAL A 225 -1.60 17.54 -7.61
C VAL A 225 -1.77 19.06 -7.64
N ARG A 226 -1.98 19.64 -6.45
CA ARG A 226 -1.88 21.08 -6.18
C ARG A 226 -0.95 21.32 -5.00
N PHE A 227 -0.13 22.37 -5.09
CA PHE A 227 0.78 22.91 -4.05
C PHE A 227 1.87 21.97 -3.48
N GLY A 228 1.61 20.67 -3.45
CA GLY A 228 2.42 19.68 -2.75
C GLY A 228 3.68 19.25 -3.50
N PHE A 229 4.58 18.62 -2.75
CA PHE A 229 5.84 18.08 -3.24
C PHE A 229 5.70 16.59 -3.49
N VAL A 230 5.44 16.20 -4.74
CA VAL A 230 5.13 14.80 -5.08
C VAL A 230 6.28 14.11 -5.79
N HIS A 231 6.76 12.99 -5.23
CA HIS A 231 7.76 12.12 -5.85
C HIS A 231 7.08 10.90 -6.47
N VAL A 232 7.06 10.82 -7.80
CA VAL A 232 6.45 9.73 -8.57
C VAL A 232 7.54 8.95 -9.29
N PHE A 233 7.79 7.69 -8.92
CA PHE A 233 8.81 6.86 -9.57
C PHE A 233 8.45 5.37 -9.61
N ASN A 234 8.95 4.67 -10.63
CA ASN A 234 8.74 3.23 -10.86
C ASN A 234 7.27 2.77 -10.87
N ASN A 235 6.32 3.67 -11.11
CA ASN A 235 4.92 3.30 -11.28
C ASN A 235 4.69 2.78 -12.70
N PHE A 236 3.84 1.78 -12.84
CA PHE A 236 3.39 1.27 -14.13
C PHE A 236 1.97 1.81 -14.42
N TYR A 237 1.80 2.49 -15.55
CA TYR A 237 0.54 3.07 -15.99
C TYR A 237 0.07 2.39 -17.27
N GLU A 238 -1.18 1.93 -17.27
CA GLU A 238 -1.85 1.26 -18.38
C GLU A 238 -3.29 1.81 -18.50
N ASP A 239 -3.74 2.07 -19.72
CA ASP A 239 -5.13 2.49 -19.99
C ASP A 239 -5.64 3.68 -19.17
N ILE A 240 -4.90 4.80 -19.22
CA ILE A 240 -5.33 6.08 -18.63
C ILE A 240 -6.09 6.90 -19.67
N SER A 241 -7.40 7.07 -19.48
CA SER A 241 -8.31 7.54 -20.54
C SER A 241 -8.48 9.07 -20.64
N VAL A 242 -8.23 9.83 -19.55
CA VAL A 242 -8.35 11.30 -19.53
C VAL A 242 -7.02 11.97 -19.21
N THR A 243 -6.45 11.73 -18.03
CA THR A 243 -5.16 12.35 -17.62
C THR A 243 -4.38 11.46 -16.66
N GLY A 244 -3.06 11.37 -16.88
CA GLY A 244 -2.10 10.75 -15.96
C GLY A 244 -1.74 11.67 -14.79
N VAL A 245 -0.45 11.90 -14.58
CA VAL A 245 0.05 12.89 -13.61
C VAL A 245 -0.37 14.30 -14.07
N ASN A 246 -1.00 15.07 -13.18
CA ASN A 246 -1.45 16.44 -13.46
C ASN A 246 -0.96 17.41 -12.37
N SER A 247 0.13 18.14 -12.64
CA SER A 247 0.67 19.17 -11.74
C SER A 247 -0.01 20.53 -11.98
N ARG A 248 -0.43 21.18 -10.89
CA ARG A 248 -1.18 22.43 -10.88
C ARG A 248 -0.78 23.28 -9.68
N MET A 249 -1.11 24.57 -9.72
CA MET A 249 -1.01 25.46 -8.55
C MET A 249 0.37 25.45 -7.86
N GLY A 250 1.46 25.37 -8.64
CA GLY A 250 2.82 25.42 -8.12
C GLY A 250 3.37 24.09 -7.56
N ALA A 251 2.68 22.97 -7.82
CA ALA A 251 3.20 21.62 -7.56
C ALA A 251 4.32 21.20 -8.52
#